data_AF-A0A7S2YGQ4-F1
#
_entry.id   AF-A0A7S2YGQ4-F1
#
_cell.length_a   1.000
_cell.length_b   1.000
_cell.length_c   1.000
_cell.angle_alpha   90.00
_cell.angle_beta   90.00
_cell.angle_gamma   90.00
#
_symmetry.space_group_name_H-M   'P 1'
#
loop_
_entity.id
_entity.type
_entity.pdbx_description
1 polymer ?
#
loop_
_entity_poly.entity_id
_entity_poly.type
_entity_poly.pdbx_seq_one_letter_code
_entity_poly.pdbx_strand_id
1 'polypeptide(L)'
;FTNDSRLLLVVSRGFDWTMKYGWCKASGVFFATIGLIITGVFDDLKTGAKYGESALKLVDLADAKSLKPRVAGLVIGMLFGWTKLYSKLFKALVECYDLGMKLGATDGGLHCIAMYMLMKFFAGGPLEQIYDDYCMYQSQYVKFNQEISFHYSCYSKQM
;
A
#
# COMPACT_ATOMS: atom_id res chain seq x y z
N PHE A 1 -15.39 3.17 4.95
CA PHE A 1 -14.71 4.44 4.68
C PHE A 1 -15.22 5.47 5.67
N THR A 2 -14.38 5.95 6.58
CA THR A 2 -14.75 7.04 7.49
C THR A 2 -14.93 8.31 6.68
N ASN A 3 -16.12 8.90 6.74
CA ASN A 3 -16.54 10.09 6.01
C ASN A 3 -15.91 11.37 6.62
N ASP A 4 -14.61 11.32 6.90
CA ASP A 4 -13.88 12.41 7.55
C ASP A 4 -13.08 13.21 6.51
N SER A 5 -13.64 14.36 6.11
CA SER A 5 -13.02 15.31 5.19
C SER A 5 -11.70 15.89 5.70
N ARG A 6 -11.37 15.74 6.99
CA ARG A 6 -10.10 16.20 7.56
C ARG A 6 -8.90 15.45 6.99
N LEU A 7 -9.06 14.19 6.59
CA LEU A 7 -7.96 13.41 6.00
C LEU A 7 -7.43 14.09 4.73
N LEU A 8 -8.34 14.54 3.86
CA LEU A 8 -7.95 15.23 2.62
C LEU A 8 -7.25 16.55 2.93
N LEU A 9 -7.76 17.32 3.89
CA LEU A 9 -7.16 18.59 4.30
C LEU A 9 -5.75 18.41 4.89
N VAL A 10 -5.55 17.38 5.72
CA VAL A 10 -4.24 17.07 6.30
C VAL A 10 -3.24 16.66 5.21
N VAL A 11 -3.68 15.85 4.25
CA VAL A 11 -2.82 15.39 3.13
C VAL A 11 -2.43 16.57 2.25
N SER A 12 -3.38 17.40 1.83
CA SER A 12 -3.09 18.58 0.99
C SER A 12 -2.17 19.56 1.72
N ARG A 13 -2.43 19.83 3.00
CA ARG A 13 -1.56 20.72 3.81
C ARG A 13 -0.17 20.13 4.00
N GLY A 14 -0.06 18.83 4.28
CA GLY A 14 1.21 18.13 4.44
C GLY A 14 2.03 18.09 3.15
N PHE A 15 1.35 17.98 2.01
CA PHE A 15 1.97 18.11 0.69
C PHE A 15 2.52 19.52 0.46
N ASP A 16 1.73 20.56 0.70
CA ASP A 16 2.16 21.97 0.58
C ASP A 16 3.37 22.27 1.47
N TRP A 17 3.37 21.77 2.71
CA TRP A 17 4.50 21.92 3.62
C TRP A 17 5.73 21.18 3.13
N THR A 18 5.58 19.98 2.58
CA THR A 18 6.69 19.24 1.99
C THR A 18 7.33 20.04 0.84
N MET A 19 6.51 20.67 0.01
CA MET A 19 6.98 21.49 -1.11
C MET A 19 7.63 22.80 -0.65
N LYS A 20 7.10 23.43 0.41
CA LYS A 20 7.56 24.74 0.89
C LYS A 20 8.77 24.68 1.83
N TYR A 21 8.82 23.68 2.69
CA TYR A 21 9.80 23.58 3.79
C TYR A 21 10.75 22.39 3.65
N GLY A 22 10.61 21.59 2.58
CA GLY A 22 11.38 20.37 2.36
C GLY A 22 10.71 19.14 2.97
N TRP A 23 11.37 17.98 2.86
CA TRP A 23 10.78 16.70 3.23
C TRP A 23 10.97 16.33 4.70
N CYS A 24 10.03 15.55 5.21
CA CYS A 24 10.09 14.88 6.50
C CYS A 24 9.73 13.40 6.35
N LYS A 25 9.80 12.63 7.44
CA LYS A 25 9.49 11.19 7.42
C LYS A 25 8.09 10.89 6.89
N ALA A 26 7.12 11.78 7.12
CA ALA A 26 5.74 11.62 6.66
C ALA A 26 5.52 12.03 5.19
N SER A 27 6.46 12.73 4.55
CA SER A 27 6.29 13.27 3.19
C SER A 27 5.96 12.19 2.16
N GLY A 28 6.56 11.01 2.28
CA GLY A 28 6.25 9.88 1.38
C GLY A 28 4.77 9.47 1.45
N VAL A 29 4.14 9.53 2.62
CA VAL A 29 2.72 9.22 2.79
C VAL A 29 1.86 10.24 2.04
N PHE A 30 2.15 11.53 2.19
CA PHE A 30 1.38 12.59 1.51
C PHE A 30 1.45 12.45 -0.02
N PHE A 31 2.63 12.19 -0.58
CA PHE A 31 2.80 11.99 -2.01
C PHE A 31 2.07 10.74 -2.51
N ALA A 32 2.10 9.65 -1.75
CA ALA A 32 1.39 8.43 -2.10
C ALA A 32 -0.14 8.64 -2.09
N THR A 33 -0.66 9.37 -1.10
CA THR A 33 -2.10 9.68 -1.02
C THR A 33 -2.56 10.67 -2.09
N ILE A 34 -1.75 11.69 -2.42
CA ILE A 34 -2.03 12.57 -3.56
C ILE A 34 -2.03 11.76 -4.87
N GLY A 35 -1.07 10.85 -5.05
CA GLY A 35 -1.06 9.92 -6.19
C GLY A 35 -2.32 9.07 -6.28
N LEU A 36 -2.85 8.62 -5.14
CA LEU A 36 -4.11 7.86 -5.08
C LEU A 36 -5.31 8.70 -5.51
N ILE A 37 -5.37 9.97 -5.09
CA ILE A 37 -6.43 10.89 -5.51
C ILE A 37 -6.35 11.15 -7.01
N ILE A 38 -5.15 11.39 -7.55
CA ILE A 38 -4.94 11.59 -8.99
C ILE A 38 -5.39 10.36 -9.78
N THR A 39 -5.05 9.16 -9.30
CA THR A 39 -5.43 7.89 -9.95
C THR A 39 -6.94 7.63 -9.86
N GLY A 40 -7.53 7.77 -8.67
CA GLY A 40 -8.91 7.33 -8.41
C GLY A 40 -9.99 8.38 -8.69
N VAL A 41 -9.67 9.68 -8.55
CA VAL A 41 -10.65 10.77 -8.76
C VAL A 41 -10.49 11.41 -10.13
N PHE A 42 -9.25 11.60 -10.58
CA PHE A 42 -8.95 12.26 -11.86
C PHE A 42 -8.63 11.28 -12.99
N ASP A 43 -8.66 9.97 -12.72
CA ASP A 43 -8.41 8.89 -13.68
C ASP A 43 -7.06 9.00 -14.43
N ASP A 44 -6.09 9.73 -13.85
CA ASP A 44 -4.75 9.86 -14.44
C ASP A 44 -3.78 8.85 -13.82
N LEU A 45 -3.83 7.64 -14.36
CA LEU A 45 -3.03 6.49 -13.91
C LEU A 45 -1.51 6.76 -14.05
N LYS A 46 -1.09 7.46 -15.10
CA LYS A 46 0.34 7.72 -15.38
C LYS A 46 0.91 8.73 -14.41
N THR A 47 0.19 9.83 -14.17
CA THR A 47 0.62 10.83 -13.20
C THR A 47 0.55 10.26 -11.78
N GLY A 48 -0.50 9.52 -11.44
CA GLY A 48 -0.59 8.80 -10.17
C GLY A 48 0.62 7.89 -9.90
N ALA A 49 1.04 7.10 -10.89
CA ALA A 49 2.24 6.28 -10.80
C ALA A 49 3.53 7.11 -10.57
N LYS A 50 3.69 8.27 -11.24
CA LYS A 50 4.84 9.17 -10.98
C LYS A 50 4.88 9.67 -9.54
N TYR A 51 3.71 10.00 -8.96
CA TYR A 51 3.62 10.36 -7.55
C TYR A 51 3.99 9.20 -6.64
N GLY A 52 3.62 7.97 -7.01
CA GLY A 52 4.07 6.76 -6.32
C GLY A 52 5.59 6.57 -6.32
N GLU A 53 6.25 6.82 -7.45
CA GLU A 53 7.72 6.77 -7.53
C GLU A 53 8.38 7.84 -6.65
N SER A 54 7.84 9.06 -6.67
CA SER A 54 8.29 10.14 -5.79
C SER A 54 8.08 9.80 -4.32
N ALA A 55 6.96 9.18 -3.96
CA ALA A 55 6.67 8.76 -2.59
C ALA A 55 7.69 7.75 -2.07
N LEU A 56 8.02 6.72 -2.86
CA LEU A 56 9.04 5.73 -2.48
C LEU A 56 10.43 6.37 -2.34
N LYS A 57 10.81 7.25 -3.26
CA LYS A 57 12.09 7.99 -3.18
C LYS A 57 12.16 8.86 -1.91
N LEU A 58 11.07 9.55 -1.57
CA LEU A 58 11.01 10.41 -0.38
C LEU A 58 11.15 9.62 0.92
N VAL A 59 10.60 8.41 1.00
CA VAL A 59 10.79 7.53 2.16
C VAL A 59 12.26 7.18 2.35
N ASP A 60 12.96 6.86 1.26
CA ASP A 60 14.38 6.53 1.30
C ASP A 60 15.23 7.76 1.66
N LEU A 61 14.92 8.94 1.10
CA LEU A 61 15.62 10.20 1.38
C LEU A 61 15.41 10.70 2.82
N ALA A 62 14.23 10.46 3.40
CA ALA A 62 13.91 10.89 4.77
C ALA A 62 14.35 9.88 5.84
N ASP A 63 15.05 8.81 5.46
CA ASP A 63 15.42 7.66 6.31
C ASP A 63 14.21 7.12 7.11
N ALA A 64 13.05 7.11 6.48
CA ALA A 64 11.77 6.75 7.09
C ALA A 64 11.50 5.23 6.98
N LYS A 65 12.49 4.41 7.35
CA LYS A 65 12.48 2.96 7.14
C LYS A 65 11.22 2.26 7.70
N SER A 66 10.72 2.70 8.85
CA SER A 66 9.49 2.14 9.46
C SER A 66 8.21 2.47 8.68
N LEU A 67 8.19 3.57 7.91
CA LEU A 67 7.04 3.94 7.08
C LEU A 67 7.08 3.29 5.69
N LYS A 68 8.23 2.71 5.30
CA LYS A 68 8.43 2.12 3.98
C LYS A 68 7.43 1.02 3.64
N PRO A 69 7.13 0.03 4.51
CA PRO A 69 6.13 -0.99 4.20
C PRO A 69 4.75 -0.39 3.95
N ARG A 70 4.36 0.62 4.72
CA ARG A 70 3.06 1.28 4.58
C ARG A 70 2.95 2.06 3.27
N VAL A 71 3.97 2.85 2.95
CA VAL A 71 4.01 3.62 1.68
C VAL A 71 4.10 2.67 0.50
N ALA A 72 4.94 1.64 0.57
CA ALA A 72 5.10 0.67 -0.51
C ALA A 72 3.83 -0.15 -0.76
N GLY A 73 3.13 -0.60 0.28
CA GLY A 73 1.85 -1.29 0.12
C GLY A 73 0.83 -0.45 -0.65
N LEU A 74 0.70 0.84 -0.31
CA LEU A 74 -0.21 1.74 -1.02
C LEU A 74 0.24 2.03 -2.45
N VAL A 75 1.52 2.35 -2.65
CA VAL A 75 2.06 2.70 -3.97
C VAL A 75 2.01 1.50 -4.91
N ILE A 76 2.50 0.35 -4.48
CA ILE A 76 2.50 -0.86 -5.28
C ILE A 76 1.06 -1.26 -5.57
N GLY A 77 0.26 -1.43 -4.51
CA GLY A 77 -1.13 -1.86 -4.53
C GLY A 77 -2.04 -1.04 -5.44
N MET A 78 -1.99 0.28 -5.31
CA MET A 78 -3.00 1.18 -5.87
C MET A 78 -2.51 2.05 -7.03
N LEU A 79 -1.19 2.26 -7.17
CA LEU A 79 -0.64 3.17 -8.19
C LEU A 79 0.13 2.41 -9.28
N PHE A 80 0.89 1.38 -8.90
CA PHE A 80 1.69 0.62 -9.86
C PHE A 80 0.95 -0.53 -10.53
N GLY A 81 -0.14 -1.03 -9.93
CA GLY A 81 -0.96 -2.11 -10.49
C GLY A 81 -1.44 -1.84 -11.93
N TRP A 82 -1.55 -0.57 -12.32
CA TRP A 82 -2.01 -0.15 -13.65
C TRP A 82 -0.89 0.02 -14.68
N THR A 83 0.35 0.18 -14.24
CA THR A 83 1.46 0.66 -15.10
C THR A 83 2.67 -0.28 -15.12
N LYS A 84 2.74 -1.25 -14.21
CA LYS A 84 3.88 -2.15 -14.03
C LYS A 84 3.46 -3.61 -14.04
N LEU A 85 4.39 -4.49 -14.43
CA LEU A 85 4.15 -5.92 -14.52
C LEU A 85 3.94 -6.55 -13.14
N TYR A 86 2.84 -7.30 -12.97
CA TYR A 86 2.46 -7.93 -11.70
C TYR A 86 3.54 -8.81 -11.07
N SER A 87 4.33 -9.55 -11.87
CA SER A 87 5.40 -10.40 -11.33
C SER A 87 6.44 -9.63 -10.51
N LYS A 88 6.75 -8.38 -10.91
CA LYS A 88 7.65 -7.50 -10.16
C LYS A 88 6.98 -6.94 -8.91
N LEU A 89 5.67 -6.65 -8.99
CA LEU A 89 4.89 -6.10 -7.87
C LEU A 89 4.69 -7.13 -6.77
N PHE A 90 4.40 -8.38 -7.11
CA PHE A 90 4.27 -9.48 -6.15
C PHE A 90 5.53 -9.66 -5.31
N LYS A 91 6.69 -9.74 -5.97
CA LYS A 91 7.98 -9.85 -5.28
C LYS A 91 8.21 -8.66 -4.35
N ALA A 92 7.97 -7.44 -4.84
CA ALA A 92 8.14 -6.23 -4.04
C ALA A 92 7.21 -6.17 -2.81
N LEU A 93 5.97 -6.66 -2.91
CA LEU A 93 5.03 -6.71 -1.78
C LEU A 93 5.48 -7.69 -0.71
N VAL A 94 5.96 -8.88 -1.09
CA VAL A 94 6.50 -9.87 -0.13
C VAL A 94 7.75 -9.34 0.56
N GLU A 95 8.67 -8.71 -0.18
CA GLU A 95 9.86 -8.07 0.41
C GLU A 95 9.50 -6.93 1.38
N CYS A 96 8.48 -6.14 1.06
CA CYS A 96 8.00 -5.08 1.95
C CYS A 96 7.30 -5.62 3.20
N TYR A 97 6.61 -6.75 3.07
CA TYR A 97 6.06 -7.48 4.22
C TYR A 97 7.19 -7.94 5.16
N ASP A 98 8.22 -8.60 4.64
CA ASP A 98 9.35 -9.09 5.44
C ASP A 98 10.08 -7.93 6.14
N LEU A 99 10.24 -6.81 5.42
CA LEU A 99 10.81 -5.59 5.98
C LEU A 99 9.93 -5.03 7.12
N GLY A 100 8.61 -5.02 6.95
CA GLY A 100 7.66 -4.58 7.97
C GLY A 100 7.71 -5.45 9.22
N MET A 101 7.80 -6.77 9.06
CA MET A 101 7.96 -7.70 10.19
C MET A 101 9.28 -7.46 10.93
N LYS A 102 10.40 -7.26 10.20
CA LYS A 102 11.72 -7.00 10.79
C LYS A 102 11.80 -5.68 11.55
N LEU A 103 11.13 -4.63 11.06
CA LEU A 103 11.17 -3.29 11.64
C LEU A 103 10.07 -3.02 12.67
N GLY A 104 9.20 -4.00 12.95
CA GLY A 104 8.04 -3.84 13.82
C GLY A 104 6.91 -2.97 13.23
N ALA A 105 7.00 -2.61 11.95
CA ALA A 105 5.94 -1.94 11.19
C ALA A 105 4.94 -2.97 10.68
N THR A 106 4.29 -3.66 11.61
CA THR A 106 3.46 -4.83 11.34
C THR A 106 2.19 -4.49 10.57
N ASP A 107 1.60 -3.32 10.81
CA ASP A 107 0.46 -2.78 10.07
C ASP A 107 0.78 -2.63 8.57
N GLY A 108 1.91 -1.99 8.27
CA GLY A 108 2.37 -1.79 6.89
C GLY A 108 2.77 -3.10 6.22
N GLY A 109 3.40 -4.02 6.96
CA GLY A 109 3.77 -5.33 6.44
C GLY A 109 2.54 -6.17 6.09
N LEU A 110 1.58 -6.29 7.01
CA LEU A 110 0.33 -7.02 6.77
C LEU A 110 -0.52 -6.35 5.67
N HIS A 111 -0.47 -5.03 5.54
CA HIS A 111 -1.10 -4.36 4.40
C HIS A 111 -0.49 -4.79 3.05
N CYS A 112 0.82 -5.00 2.98
CA CYS A 112 1.48 -5.50 1.76
C CYS A 112 0.99 -6.89 1.36
N ILE A 113 0.79 -7.80 2.33
CA ILE A 113 0.25 -9.14 2.07
C ILE A 113 -1.20 -9.08 1.58
N ALA A 114 -2.02 -8.21 2.19
CA ALA A 114 -3.39 -8.01 1.74
C ALA A 114 -3.43 -7.52 0.28
N MET A 115 -2.55 -6.58 -0.08
CA MET A 115 -2.41 -6.12 -1.47
C MET A 115 -1.89 -7.22 -2.41
N TYR A 116 -1.00 -8.10 -1.94
CA TYR A 116 -0.48 -9.22 -2.72
C TYR A 116 -1.59 -10.23 -3.07
N MET A 117 -2.41 -10.62 -2.09
CA MET A 117 -3.55 -11.50 -2.31
C MET A 117 -4.57 -10.88 -3.27
N LEU A 118 -4.89 -9.60 -3.06
CA LEU A 118 -5.83 -8.86 -3.91
C LEU A 118 -5.33 -8.77 -5.36
N MET A 119 -4.06 -8.46 -5.56
CA MET A 119 -3.47 -8.42 -6.89
C MET A 119 -3.40 -9.79 -7.55
N LYS A 120 -3.11 -10.85 -6.81
CA LYS A 120 -3.13 -12.23 -7.33
C LYS A 120 -4.52 -12.59 -7.83
N PHE A 121 -5.54 -12.21 -7.07
CA PHE A 121 -6.94 -12.39 -7.46
C PHE A 121 -7.26 -11.62 -8.75
N PHE A 122 -6.92 -10.32 -8.83
CA PHE A 122 -7.16 -9.51 -10.04
C PHE A 122 -6.36 -9.97 -11.26
N ALA A 123 -5.19 -10.59 -11.07
CA ALA A 123 -4.41 -11.18 -12.14
C ALA A 123 -4.96 -12.52 -12.65
N GLY A 124 -6.08 -13.02 -12.09
CA GLY A 124 -6.67 -14.30 -12.47
C GLY A 124 -5.89 -15.51 -11.95
N GLY A 125 -5.18 -15.37 -10.83
CA GLY A 125 -4.47 -16.48 -10.20
C GLY A 125 -5.42 -17.60 -9.72
N PRO A 126 -4.96 -18.86 -9.66
CA PRO A 126 -5.78 -19.97 -9.18
C PRO A 126 -6.27 -19.73 -7.74
N LEU A 127 -7.57 -19.93 -7.50
CA LEU A 127 -8.18 -19.62 -6.21
C LEU A 127 -7.65 -20.52 -5.09
N GLU A 128 -7.28 -21.75 -5.42
CA GLU A 128 -6.65 -22.71 -4.49
C GLU A 128 -5.33 -22.15 -3.96
N GLN A 129 -4.47 -21.64 -4.85
CA GLN A 129 -3.18 -21.05 -4.44
C GLN A 129 -3.36 -19.80 -3.59
N ILE A 130 -4.38 -18.98 -3.88
CA ILE A 130 -4.69 -17.79 -3.06
C ILE A 130 -5.19 -18.23 -1.68
N TYR A 131 -5.97 -19.30 -1.60
CA TYR A 131 -6.46 -19.85 -0.33
C TYR A 131 -5.34 -20.47 0.51
N ASP A 132 -4.40 -21.17 -0.12
CA ASP A 132 -3.23 -21.72 0.57
C ASP A 132 -2.36 -20.60 1.16
N ASP A 133 -2.09 -19.55 0.36
CA ASP A 133 -1.40 -18.34 0.82
C ASP A 133 -2.16 -17.68 1.98
N TYR A 134 -3.50 -17.61 1.89
CA TYR A 134 -4.36 -17.09 2.95
C TYR A 134 -4.19 -17.86 4.27
N CYS A 135 -4.28 -19.19 4.23
CA CYS A 135 -4.12 -20.04 5.41
C CYS A 135 -2.73 -19.87 6.04
N MET A 136 -1.69 -19.69 5.21
CA MET A 136 -0.33 -19.43 5.68
C MET A 136 -0.24 -18.13 6.49
N TYR A 137 -0.81 -17.03 5.98
CA TYR A 137 -0.70 -15.72 6.63
C TYR A 137 -1.76 -15.46 7.70
N GLN A 138 -2.86 -16.21 7.73
CA GLN A 138 -3.97 -16.04 8.67
C GLN A 138 -3.51 -15.97 10.13
N SER A 139 -2.60 -16.87 10.53
CA SER A 139 -2.07 -16.94 11.90
C SER A 139 -1.42 -15.63 12.35
N GLN A 140 -0.84 -14.88 11.42
CA GLN A 140 -0.17 -13.61 11.70
C GLN A 140 -1.17 -12.45 11.84
N TYR A 141 -2.22 -12.42 11.02
CA TYR A 141 -3.28 -11.42 11.15
C TYR A 141 -4.00 -11.51 12.50
N VAL A 142 -4.29 -12.75 12.94
CA VAL A 142 -4.87 -13.02 14.27
C VAL A 142 -3.91 -12.57 15.38
N LYS A 143 -2.63 -12.95 15.27
CA LYS A 143 -1.61 -12.56 16.26
C LYS A 143 -1.48 -11.05 16.47
N PHE A 144 -1.65 -10.26 15.41
CA PHE A 144 -1.50 -8.80 15.47
C PHE A 144 -2.83 -8.03 15.54
N ASN A 145 -3.96 -8.73 15.72
CA ASN A 145 -5.30 -8.13 15.84
C ASN A 145 -5.67 -7.23 14.64
N GLN A 146 -5.29 -7.63 13.43
CA GLN A 146 -5.51 -6.88 12.17
C GLN A 146 -6.57 -7.55 11.27
N GLU A 147 -7.63 -8.10 11.85
CA GLU A 147 -8.63 -8.91 11.13
C GLU A 147 -9.49 -8.10 10.13
N ILE A 148 -9.68 -6.79 10.34
CA ILE A 148 -10.50 -5.94 9.45
C ILE A 148 -9.84 -5.75 8.08
N SER A 149 -8.52 -5.60 8.03
CA SER A 149 -7.75 -5.53 6.77
C SER A 149 -7.77 -6.85 5.98
N PHE A 150 -8.14 -7.95 6.64
CA PHE A 150 -8.08 -9.31 6.14
C PHE A 150 -9.41 -9.76 5.49
N HIS A 151 -10.56 -9.37 6.05
CA HIS A 151 -11.88 -9.76 5.55
C HIS A 151 -12.20 -9.32 4.11
N TYR A 152 -11.66 -8.20 3.63
CA TYR A 152 -11.90 -7.70 2.27
C TYR A 152 -11.46 -8.69 1.17
N SER A 153 -10.46 -9.54 1.45
CA SER A 153 -9.95 -10.53 0.50
C SER A 153 -10.84 -11.79 0.36
N CYS A 154 -11.75 -12.03 1.32
CA CYS A 154 -12.57 -13.25 1.40
C CYS A 154 -13.94 -13.15 0.73
N TYR A 155 -14.41 -11.94 0.37
CA TYR A 155 -15.73 -11.76 -0.25
C TYR A 155 -15.85 -12.40 -1.65
N SER A 156 -14.74 -12.80 -2.28
CA SER A 156 -14.72 -13.47 -3.59
C SER A 156 -15.23 -14.93 -3.61
N LYS A 157 -15.60 -15.50 -2.45
CA LYS A 157 -16.25 -16.83 -2.33
C LYS A 157 -17.74 -16.77 -1.97
N GLN A 158 -18.32 -15.60 -1.75
CA GLN A 158 -19.75 -15.43 -1.42
C GLN A 158 -20.60 -14.93 -2.60
N MET A 159 -20.03 -14.86 -3.80
CA MET A 159 -20.75 -14.69 -5.07
C MET A 159 -20.49 -15.90 -5.96
#